data_AF-A0A8H3TYK4-F1
#
_entry.id   AF-A0A8H3TYK4-F1
#
_cell.length_a   1.000
_cell.length_b   1.000
_cell.length_c   1.000
_cell.angle_alpha   90.00
_cell.angle_beta   90.00
_cell.angle_gamma   90.00
#
_symmetry.space_group_name_H-M   'P 1'
#
loop_
_entity.id
_entity.type
_entity.pdbx_description
1 polymer ?
#
loop_
_entity_poly.entity_id
_entity_poly.type
_entity_poly.pdbx_seq_one_letter_code
_entity_poly.pdbx_strand_id
1 'polypeptide(L)'
;MDQLPASTSANAASTSSVPRELAQSSAGRTSGKPWKLQKTATKRSHLMPGVKSASWEQRLARRAAAENVKKLEAQMKEERKSEEDAKVNAIKERRKRKEENQRLAEMQAKMSAKKLQRMKKRLGRSKNKTG
;
A
#
# COMPACT_ATOMS: atom_id res chain seq x y z
N MET A 1 -62.48 -94.90 -16.95
CA MET A 1 -62.63 -93.53 -16.43
C MET A 1 -61.28 -93.10 -15.95
N ASP A 2 -60.60 -92.40 -16.86
CA ASP A 2 -59.32 -91.75 -16.71
C ASP A 2 -59.24 -90.84 -15.48
N GLN A 3 -58.01 -90.65 -14.96
CA GLN A 3 -57.29 -89.38 -14.86
C GLN A 3 -56.25 -89.44 -13.70
N LEU A 4 -54.96 -89.44 -14.05
CA LEU A 4 -53.89 -88.68 -13.37
C LEU A 4 -53.75 -87.37 -14.19
N PRO A 5 -53.30 -86.19 -13.67
CA PRO A 5 -52.02 -85.95 -12.97
C PRO A 5 -52.13 -84.78 -11.90
N ALA A 6 -51.14 -84.28 -11.16
CA ALA A 6 -49.83 -83.74 -11.52
C ALA A 6 -49.07 -83.21 -10.26
N SER A 7 -47.73 -83.23 -10.33
CA SER A 7 -46.71 -82.21 -9.93
C SER A 7 -46.79 -81.49 -8.57
N THR A 8 -45.71 -81.29 -7.78
CA THR A 8 -44.57 -80.41 -8.11
C THR A 8 -43.52 -80.39 -7.00
N SER A 9 -42.25 -80.54 -7.42
CA SER A 9 -40.97 -79.92 -7.01
C SER A 9 -40.52 -79.74 -5.56
N ALA A 10 -39.29 -80.23 -5.36
CA ALA A 10 -38.31 -79.85 -4.36
C ALA A 10 -38.13 -78.33 -4.25
N ASN A 11 -38.07 -77.82 -3.02
CA ASN A 11 -37.73 -76.42 -2.74
C ASN A 11 -36.30 -76.35 -2.19
N ALA A 12 -35.41 -75.82 -3.02
CA ALA A 12 -34.00 -75.59 -2.75
C ALA A 12 -33.81 -74.46 -1.73
N ALA A 13 -32.76 -74.59 -0.93
CA ALA A 13 -32.32 -73.62 0.05
C ALA A 13 -32.08 -72.22 -0.56
N SER A 14 -32.76 -71.21 -0.03
CA SER A 14 -32.52 -69.80 -0.37
C SER A 14 -31.56 -69.19 0.64
N THR A 15 -30.29 -69.04 0.25
CA THR A 15 -29.35 -68.12 0.88
C THR A 15 -29.80 -66.69 0.58
N SER A 16 -30.28 -65.96 1.58
CA SER A 16 -30.68 -64.56 1.47
C SER A 16 -29.45 -63.67 1.20
N SER A 17 -29.25 -63.29 -0.06
CA SER A 17 -28.25 -62.29 -0.44
C SER A 17 -28.76 -60.89 -0.09
N VAL A 18 -28.21 -60.30 0.97
CA VAL A 18 -28.45 -58.89 1.32
C VAL A 18 -27.87 -58.01 0.20
N PRO A 19 -28.62 -57.06 -0.39
CA PRO A 19 -28.08 -56.19 -1.42
C PRO A 19 -27.04 -55.24 -0.81
N ARG A 20 -25.77 -55.38 -1.22
CA ARG A 20 -24.71 -54.42 -0.88
C ARG A 20 -24.83 -53.20 -1.78
N GLU A 21 -25.06 -52.03 -1.18
CA GLU A 21 -25.01 -50.76 -1.90
C GLU A 21 -23.59 -50.48 -2.40
N LEU A 22 -23.43 -50.40 -3.72
CA LEU A 22 -22.17 -50.04 -4.35
C LEU A 22 -21.96 -48.52 -4.22
N ALA A 23 -20.83 -48.11 -3.66
CA ALA A 23 -20.45 -46.70 -3.58
C ALA A 23 -20.45 -46.06 -4.98
N GLN A 24 -20.97 -44.83 -5.08
CA GLN A 24 -20.97 -44.07 -6.33
C GLN A 24 -19.54 -43.75 -6.75
N SER A 25 -18.93 -44.62 -7.55
CA SER A 25 -17.67 -44.31 -8.23
C SER A 25 -17.92 -43.22 -9.27
N SER A 26 -16.88 -42.47 -9.63
CA SER A 26 -16.94 -41.40 -10.64
C SER A 26 -17.38 -41.86 -12.06
N ALA A 27 -17.64 -43.16 -12.24
CA ALA A 27 -18.06 -43.80 -13.48
C ALA A 27 -19.55 -44.24 -13.51
N GLY A 28 -20.32 -44.08 -12.43
CA GLY A 28 -21.78 -44.33 -12.44
C GLY A 28 -22.24 -45.68 -13.03
N ARG A 29 -23.47 -45.73 -13.59
CA ARG A 29 -24.14 -46.91 -14.18
C ARG A 29 -24.00 -46.97 -15.72
N THR A 30 -23.00 -46.32 -16.29
CA THR A 30 -22.85 -46.21 -17.75
C THR A 30 -21.54 -46.83 -18.22
N SER A 31 -21.57 -47.46 -19.39
CA SER A 31 -20.38 -48.06 -20.02
C SER A 31 -19.44 -46.96 -20.54
N GLY A 32 -18.75 -46.28 -19.63
CA GLY A 32 -17.67 -45.33 -19.90
C GLY A 32 -16.29 -45.98 -19.73
N LYS A 33 -15.21 -45.23 -20.01
CA LYS A 33 -13.83 -45.64 -19.70
C LYS A 33 -13.55 -45.27 -18.23
N PRO A 34 -13.67 -46.18 -17.25
CA PRO A 34 -13.61 -45.83 -15.82
C PRO A 34 -12.24 -45.27 -15.39
N TRP A 35 -11.20 -45.52 -16.17
CA TRP A 35 -9.85 -44.99 -15.94
C TRP A 35 -9.68 -43.52 -16.34
N LYS A 36 -10.68 -42.89 -16.96
CA LYS A 36 -10.63 -41.47 -17.33
C LYS A 36 -11.21 -40.61 -16.21
N LEU A 37 -10.40 -39.68 -15.72
CA LEU A 37 -10.80 -38.67 -14.73
C LEU A 37 -11.86 -37.71 -15.30
N GLN A 38 -12.81 -37.29 -14.46
CA GLN A 38 -13.81 -36.28 -14.81
C GLN A 38 -13.12 -34.93 -15.05
N LYS A 39 -13.45 -34.27 -16.16
CA LYS A 39 -12.85 -32.98 -16.51
C LYS A 39 -13.47 -31.86 -15.66
N THR A 40 -12.67 -31.16 -14.88
CA THR A 40 -13.06 -29.95 -14.14
C THR A 40 -12.49 -28.69 -14.78
N ALA A 41 -13.11 -27.52 -14.52
CA ALA A 41 -12.59 -26.23 -14.99
C ALA A 41 -11.15 -25.99 -14.50
N THR A 42 -10.26 -25.58 -15.40
CA THR A 42 -8.86 -25.30 -15.09
C THR A 42 -8.72 -24.02 -14.28
N LYS A 43 -8.44 -24.14 -12.98
CA LYS A 43 -8.16 -22.99 -12.10
C LYS A 43 -6.72 -22.50 -12.35
N ARG A 44 -6.56 -21.36 -13.04
CA ARG A 44 -5.23 -20.75 -13.27
C ARG A 44 -4.84 -19.87 -12.08
N SER A 45 -3.91 -20.36 -11.26
CA SER A 45 -3.35 -19.64 -10.11
C SER A 45 -2.65 -18.33 -10.51
N HIS A 46 -1.98 -18.32 -11.66
CA HIS A 46 -1.20 -17.20 -12.20
C HIS A 46 -2.02 -16.00 -12.69
N LEU A 47 -3.36 -16.08 -12.70
CA LEU A 47 -4.19 -14.96 -13.12
C LEU A 47 -4.03 -13.78 -12.15
N MET A 48 -3.93 -12.58 -12.73
CA MET A 48 -3.81 -11.34 -11.96
C MET A 48 -5.06 -11.10 -11.10
N PRO A 49 -4.93 -10.52 -9.89
CA PRO A 49 -6.05 -10.26 -8.98
C PRO A 49 -7.17 -9.42 -9.61
N GLY A 50 -6.85 -8.53 -10.56
CA GLY A 50 -7.84 -7.75 -11.29
C GLY A 50 -8.77 -8.60 -12.18
N VAL A 51 -8.23 -9.68 -12.77
CA VAL A 51 -8.98 -10.65 -13.58
C VAL A 51 -9.79 -11.61 -12.69
N LYS A 52 -9.38 -11.78 -11.42
CA LYS A 52 -10.09 -12.58 -10.41
C LYS A 52 -11.24 -11.84 -9.71
N SER A 53 -11.41 -10.54 -9.96
CA SER A 53 -12.51 -9.78 -9.35
C SER A 53 -13.85 -10.21 -9.93
N ALA A 54 -14.67 -10.86 -9.10
CA ALA A 54 -15.88 -11.53 -9.53
C ALA A 54 -16.98 -10.54 -9.96
N SER A 55 -16.99 -9.31 -9.41
CA SER A 55 -17.95 -8.25 -9.74
C SER A 55 -17.31 -6.88 -9.95
N TRP A 56 -17.98 -6.02 -10.72
CA TRP A 56 -17.60 -4.62 -10.90
C TRP A 56 -17.61 -3.84 -9.59
N GLU A 57 -18.57 -4.12 -8.72
CA GLU A 57 -18.71 -3.51 -7.39
C GLU A 57 -17.47 -3.73 -6.52
N GLN A 58 -16.90 -4.95 -6.54
CA GLN A 58 -15.65 -5.23 -5.81
C GLN A 58 -14.47 -4.40 -6.32
N ARG A 59 -14.42 -4.12 -7.64
CA ARG A 59 -13.39 -3.24 -8.21
C ARG A 59 -13.57 -1.80 -7.78
N LEU A 60 -14.80 -1.30 -7.75
CA LEU A 60 -15.12 0.04 -7.26
C LEU A 60 -14.79 0.19 -5.78
N ALA A 61 -15.19 -0.75 -4.93
CA ALA A 61 -14.90 -0.75 -3.51
C ALA A 61 -13.38 -0.73 -3.25
N ARG A 62 -12.61 -1.55 -3.98
CA ARG A 62 -11.14 -1.55 -3.88
C ARG A 62 -10.52 -0.23 -4.33
N ARG A 63 -11.05 0.39 -5.39
CA ARG A 63 -10.57 1.70 -5.87
C ARG A 63 -10.84 2.78 -4.82
N ALA A 64 -12.05 2.84 -4.27
CA ALA A 64 -12.42 3.78 -3.22
C ALA A 64 -11.52 3.63 -1.98
N ALA A 65 -11.27 2.39 -1.53
CA ALA A 65 -10.35 2.12 -0.43
C ALA A 65 -8.92 2.61 -0.73
N ALA A 66 -8.41 2.33 -1.93
CA ALA A 66 -7.08 2.79 -2.34
C ALA A 66 -6.97 4.31 -2.44
N GLU A 67 -8.02 4.99 -2.90
CA GLU A 67 -8.07 6.47 -2.93
C GLU A 67 -8.08 7.05 -1.52
N ASN A 68 -8.82 6.45 -0.59
CA ASN A 68 -8.84 6.90 0.80
C ASN A 68 -7.47 6.74 1.47
N VAL A 69 -6.78 5.61 1.25
CA VAL A 69 -5.41 5.39 1.75
C VAL A 69 -4.46 6.43 1.16
N LYS A 70 -4.52 6.69 -0.15
CA LYS A 70 -3.66 7.70 -0.80
C LYS A 70 -3.91 9.11 -0.28
N LYS A 71 -5.17 9.47 -0.02
CA LYS A 71 -5.51 10.77 0.58
C LYS A 71 -4.90 10.91 1.97
N LEU A 72 -5.00 9.87 2.80
CA LEU A 72 -4.39 9.86 4.13
C LEU A 72 -2.87 9.97 4.05
N GLU A 73 -2.23 9.19 3.16
CA GLU A 73 -0.78 9.28 2.95
C GLU A 73 -0.33 10.67 2.47
N ALA A 74 -1.12 11.32 1.62
CA ALA A 74 -0.84 12.66 1.14
C ALA A 74 -0.91 13.68 2.28
N GLN A 75 -1.96 13.62 3.11
CA GLN A 75 -2.12 14.48 4.28
C GLN A 75 -0.92 14.33 5.24
N MET A 76 -0.53 13.11 5.59
CA MET A 76 0.63 12.87 6.46
C MET A 76 1.95 13.40 5.88
N LYS A 77 2.14 13.29 4.56
CA LYS A 77 3.34 13.82 3.89
C LYS A 77 3.34 15.34 3.85
N GLU A 78 2.19 15.95 3.65
CA GLU A 78 2.03 17.41 3.61
C GLU A 78 2.27 18.03 4.99
N GLU A 79 1.70 17.45 6.05
CA GLU A 79 1.95 17.86 7.43
C GLU A 79 3.45 17.82 7.76
N ARG A 80 4.10 16.68 7.49
CA ARG A 80 5.54 16.54 7.73
C ARG A 80 6.38 17.57 6.97
N LYS A 81 6.09 17.78 5.68
CA LYS A 81 6.81 18.77 4.86
C LYS A 81 6.59 20.18 5.37
N SER A 82 5.38 20.52 5.77
CA SER A 82 5.07 21.85 6.31
C SER A 82 5.86 22.16 7.58
N GLU A 83 6.05 21.17 8.45
CA GLU A 83 6.89 21.32 9.65
C GLU A 83 8.39 21.47 9.32
N GLU A 84 8.89 20.67 8.37
CA GLU A 84 10.27 20.74 7.90
C GLU A 84 10.55 22.11 7.25
N ASP A 85 9.64 22.58 6.40
CA ASP A 85 9.71 23.88 5.74
C ASP A 85 9.63 25.04 6.75
N ALA A 86 8.76 24.94 7.76
CA ALA A 86 8.68 25.94 8.83
C ALA A 86 10.01 26.08 9.58
N LYS A 87 10.67 24.94 9.91
CA LYS A 87 12.00 24.94 10.56
C LYS A 87 13.06 25.57 9.66
N VAL A 88 13.08 25.18 8.39
CA VAL A 88 14.04 25.71 7.40
C VAL A 88 13.85 27.21 7.22
N ASN A 89 12.61 27.68 7.12
CA ASN A 89 12.29 29.10 6.95
C ASN A 89 12.69 29.92 8.19
N ALA A 90 12.38 29.44 9.40
CA ALA A 90 12.81 30.09 10.64
C ALA A 90 14.34 30.22 10.74
N ILE A 91 15.09 29.19 10.33
CA ILE A 91 16.57 29.23 10.31
C ILE A 91 17.05 30.23 9.26
N LYS A 92 16.48 30.23 8.05
CA LYS A 92 16.82 31.17 6.98
C LYS A 92 16.58 32.62 7.42
N GLU A 93 15.43 32.91 8.03
CA GLU A 93 15.10 34.23 8.55
C GLU A 93 16.06 34.68 9.65
N ARG A 94 16.39 33.77 10.59
CA ARG A 94 17.38 34.06 11.64
C ARG A 94 18.76 34.38 11.06
N ARG A 95 19.18 33.66 10.01
CA ARG A 95 20.47 33.92 9.33
C ARG A 95 20.44 35.27 8.62
N LYS A 96 19.40 35.55 7.83
CA LYS A 96 19.22 36.83 7.13
C LYS A 96 19.23 38.02 8.09
N ARG A 97 18.49 37.94 9.21
CA ARG A 97 18.46 38.99 10.23
C ARG A 97 19.83 39.23 10.86
N LYS A 98 20.60 38.16 11.13
CA LYS A 98 21.95 38.28 11.66
C LYS A 98 22.90 38.94 10.66
N GLU A 99 22.84 38.53 9.40
CA GLU A 99 23.66 39.10 8.33
C GLU A 99 23.38 40.59 8.12
N GLU A 100 22.09 40.97 8.10
CA GLU A 100 21.68 42.37 8.01
C GLU A 100 22.18 43.18 9.21
N ASN A 101 21.99 42.66 10.43
CA ASN A 101 22.51 43.31 11.64
C ASN A 101 24.04 43.47 11.62
N GLN A 102 24.77 42.44 11.16
CA GLN A 102 26.23 42.50 11.02
C GLN A 102 26.64 43.55 10.00
N ARG A 103 25.99 43.59 8.82
CA ARG A 103 26.25 44.60 7.79
C ARG A 103 26.03 46.03 8.30
N LEU A 104 24.95 46.25 9.05
CA LEU A 104 24.64 47.55 9.67
C LEU A 104 25.68 47.91 10.73
N ALA A 105 26.05 46.97 11.59
CA ALA A 105 27.07 47.18 12.62
C ALA A 105 28.45 47.50 12.01
N GLU A 106 28.85 46.81 10.95
CA GLU A 106 30.08 47.10 10.22
C GLU A 106 30.06 48.50 9.58
N MET A 107 28.93 48.91 9.02
CA MET A 107 28.77 50.25 8.46
C MET A 107 28.87 51.32 9.54
N GLN A 108 28.21 51.11 10.68
CA GLN A 108 28.28 52.01 11.83
C GLN A 108 29.71 52.09 12.39
N ALA A 109 30.41 50.95 12.50
CA ALA A 109 31.80 50.89 12.93
C ALA A 109 32.73 51.65 11.98
N LYS A 110 32.56 51.48 10.66
CA LYS A 110 33.32 52.24 9.64
C LYS A 110 33.09 53.75 9.77
N MET A 111 31.85 54.19 10.02
CA MET A 111 31.54 55.60 10.21
C MET A 111 32.12 56.16 11.51
N SER A 112 32.02 55.40 12.61
CA SER A 112 32.64 55.75 13.90
C SER A 112 34.17 55.87 13.78
N ALA A 113 34.81 54.91 13.11
CA ALA A 113 36.25 54.93 12.84
C ALA A 113 36.66 56.17 12.01
N LYS A 114 35.92 56.50 10.94
CA LYS A 114 36.15 57.71 10.16
C LYS A 114 35.99 58.98 11.02
N LYS A 115 35.01 59.02 11.93
CA LYS A 115 34.82 60.14 12.87
C LYS A 115 36.03 60.30 13.80
N LEU A 116 36.53 59.20 14.38
CA LEU A 116 37.74 59.22 15.22
C LEU A 116 38.98 59.67 14.45
N GLN A 117 39.15 59.22 13.21
CA GLN A 117 40.24 59.69 12.34
C GLN A 117 40.15 61.20 12.07
N ARG A 118 38.94 61.74 11.79
CA ARG A 118 38.73 63.18 11.61
C ARG A 118 39.09 63.98 12.86
N MET A 119 38.69 63.49 14.04
CA MET A 119 39.03 64.11 15.33
C MET A 119 40.55 64.12 15.58
N LYS A 120 41.24 62.99 15.33
CA LYS A 120 42.72 62.90 15.43
C LYS A 120 43.42 63.89 14.49
N LYS A 121 42.97 64.02 13.24
CA LYS A 121 43.50 65.01 12.29
C LYS A 121 43.26 66.45 12.75
N ARG A 122 42.10 66.75 13.34
CA ARG A 122 41.79 68.10 13.86
C ARG A 122 42.70 68.48 15.03
N LEU A 123 42.90 67.56 15.98
CA LEU A 123 43.80 67.75 17.12
C LEU A 123 45.27 67.95 16.69
N GLY A 124 45.73 67.19 15.70
CA GLY A 124 47.07 67.40 15.13
C GLY A 124 47.23 68.74 14.41
N ARG A 125 46.17 69.21 13.73
CA ARG A 125 46.17 70.53 13.06
C ARG A 125 46.15 71.71 14.03
N SER A 126 45.41 71.63 15.14
CA SER A 126 45.40 72.69 16.16
C SER A 126 46.73 72.76 16.91
N LYS A 127 47.38 71.60 17.12
CA LYS A 127 48.73 71.53 17.73
C LYS A 127 49.81 72.18 16.85
N ASN A 128 49.69 72.08 15.52
CA ASN A 128 50.63 72.70 14.59
C ASN A 128 50.31 74.17 14.27
N LYS A 129 49.13 74.67 14.66
CA LYS A 129 48.70 76.07 14.48
C LYS A 129 49.03 76.97 15.69
N THR A 130 49.53 76.38 16.77
CA THR A 130 50.10 77.09 17.91
C THR A 130 51.62 77.17 17.68
N GLY A 131 52.00 78.14 16.85
CA GLY A 131 53.36 78.43 16.42
C GLY A 131 53.34 79.73 15.64
#